data_AF-A0AAV9I607-F1
#
_entry.id   AF-A0AAV9I607-F1
#
_cell.length_a   1.000
_cell.length_b   1.000
_cell.length_c   1.000
_cell.angle_alpha   90.00
_cell.angle_beta   90.00
_cell.angle_gamma   90.00
#
_symmetry.space_group_name_H-M   'P 1'
#
loop_
_entity.id
_entity.type
_entity.pdbx_description
1 polymer ?
#
loop_
_entity_poly.entity_id
_entity_poly.type
_entity_poly.pdbx_seq_one_letter_code
_entity_poly.pdbx_strand_id
1 'polypeptide(L)'
;MHFSQFVTRAAGFLGLASRQFDPDSSVYKDPETGLTFASYTNDRGISFRVAIPQDIPTGDKIFDTVLQIEAPNSIGWAGFAWGGHMTYNPLAIVWANGTNNVVLTSRIAYGYYSPPEYADSHYTVLKTGTHINATHFQITVKCQGCSRWGDEDIGFTEIDPEYDSTLAYAYSDHPVDTPSDETSSFGIHDSLGHPVYALGTQAKNADFAAKVAAL
;
A
#
# COMPACT_ATOMS: atom_id res chain seq x y z
N MET A 1 -56.52 14.37 51.68
CA MET A 1 -56.24 14.52 50.24
C MET A 1 -54.99 15.37 50.09
N HIS A 2 -53.85 14.78 49.72
CA HIS A 2 -52.83 15.39 48.87
C HIS A 2 -51.76 14.32 48.52
N PHE A 3 -51.42 14.29 47.24
CA PHE A 3 -50.69 13.29 46.46
C PHE A 3 -49.17 13.49 46.51
N SER A 4 -48.41 12.37 46.43
CA SER A 4 -47.14 12.14 45.68
C SER A 4 -45.90 13.02 46.04
N GLN A 5 -44.64 12.58 45.96
CA GLN A 5 -43.97 11.96 44.81
C GLN A 5 -42.72 11.15 45.23
N PHE A 6 -42.56 9.97 44.65
CA PHE A 6 -41.28 9.24 44.61
C PHE A 6 -40.39 9.86 43.53
N VAL A 7 -39.17 10.26 43.91
CA VAL A 7 -38.16 10.73 42.96
C VAL A 7 -37.31 9.55 42.54
N THR A 8 -37.56 9.01 41.34
CA THR A 8 -36.69 8.04 40.68
C THR A 8 -35.54 8.79 40.03
N ARG A 9 -34.31 8.62 40.54
CA ARG A 9 -33.10 9.10 39.87
C ARG A 9 -32.70 8.13 38.77
N ALA A 10 -32.91 8.52 37.51
CA ALA A 10 -32.30 7.85 36.37
C ALA A 10 -30.87 8.39 36.20
N ALA A 11 -29.86 7.55 36.42
CA ALA A 11 -28.48 7.85 36.07
C ALA A 11 -28.28 7.51 34.59
N GLY A 12 -28.10 8.54 33.75
CA GLY A 12 -27.74 8.35 32.34
C GLY A 12 -26.29 7.92 32.21
N PHE A 13 -26.05 6.73 31.66
CA PHE A 13 -24.73 6.33 31.20
C PHE A 13 -24.40 7.11 29.91
N LEU A 14 -23.52 8.09 30.02
CA LEU A 14 -22.83 8.68 28.88
C LEU A 14 -21.87 7.63 28.32
N GLY A 15 -22.28 6.96 27.24
CA GLY A 15 -21.40 6.08 26.48
C GLY A 15 -20.23 6.89 25.91
N LEU A 16 -19.01 6.52 26.28
CA LEU A 16 -17.81 6.94 25.59
C LEU A 16 -17.82 6.28 24.21
N ALA A 17 -18.35 6.98 23.20
CA ALA A 17 -18.12 6.61 21.82
C ALA A 17 -16.62 6.81 21.56
N SER A 18 -15.88 5.71 21.45
CA SER A 18 -14.53 5.71 20.90
C SER A 18 -14.58 6.36 19.52
N ARG A 19 -13.88 7.47 19.34
CA ARG A 19 -13.66 8.05 18.00
C ARG A 19 -12.83 7.04 17.21
N GLN A 20 -13.48 6.23 16.39
CA GLN A 20 -12.80 5.50 15.34
C GLN A 20 -12.33 6.55 14.33
N PHE A 21 -11.02 6.66 14.14
CA PHE A 21 -10.48 7.46 13.05
C PHE A 21 -10.85 6.74 11.76
N ASP A 22 -11.49 7.44 10.82
CA ASP A 22 -11.77 6.87 9.51
C ASP A 22 -10.44 6.67 8.76
N PRO A 23 -10.26 5.53 8.05
CA PRO A 23 -9.07 5.32 7.23
C PRO A 23 -9.02 6.35 6.10
N ASP A 24 -7.81 6.71 5.65
CA ASP A 24 -7.60 7.55 4.47
C ASP A 24 -7.92 6.78 3.17
N SER A 25 -7.84 5.44 3.22
CA SER A 25 -8.15 4.60 2.08
C SER A 25 -9.66 4.38 1.87
N SER A 26 -10.02 4.10 0.62
CA SER A 26 -11.36 3.69 0.22
C SER A 26 -11.32 2.43 -0.65
N VAL A 27 -12.44 1.71 -0.74
CA VAL A 27 -12.55 0.52 -1.58
C VAL A 27 -12.51 0.90 -3.06
N TYR A 28 -11.61 0.29 -3.82
CA TYR A 28 -11.55 0.35 -5.28
C TYR A 28 -11.69 -1.06 -5.87
N LYS A 29 -12.70 -1.26 -6.73
CA LYS A 29 -12.89 -2.52 -7.45
C LYS A 29 -12.37 -2.32 -8.86
N ASP A 30 -11.22 -2.92 -9.14
CA ASP A 30 -10.58 -2.78 -10.43
C ASP A 30 -11.24 -3.71 -11.47
N PRO A 31 -11.89 -3.17 -12.52
CA PRO A 31 -12.55 -3.99 -13.52
C PRO A 31 -11.56 -4.77 -14.42
N GLU A 32 -10.31 -4.31 -14.53
CA GLU A 32 -9.32 -4.95 -15.40
C GLU A 32 -8.76 -6.23 -14.76
N THR A 33 -8.38 -6.15 -13.48
CA THR A 33 -7.81 -7.27 -12.73
C THR A 33 -8.87 -8.10 -11.97
N GLY A 34 -10.07 -7.56 -11.75
CA GLY A 34 -11.10 -8.20 -10.92
C GLY A 34 -10.73 -8.25 -9.43
N LEU A 35 -9.67 -7.56 -9.01
CA LEU A 35 -9.25 -7.42 -7.61
C LEU A 35 -9.98 -6.26 -6.93
N THR A 36 -10.20 -6.41 -5.63
CA THR A 36 -10.64 -5.33 -4.75
C THR A 36 -9.44 -4.80 -3.98
N PHE A 37 -9.23 -3.50 -4.01
CA PHE A 37 -8.10 -2.80 -3.40
C PHE A 37 -8.59 -1.85 -2.30
N ALA A 38 -7.81 -1.73 -1.24
CA ALA A 38 -7.79 -0.50 -0.45
C ALA A 38 -6.98 0.53 -1.24
N SER A 39 -7.57 1.68 -1.54
CA SER A 39 -7.03 2.69 -2.45
C SER A 39 -6.91 4.05 -1.78
N TYR A 40 -5.76 4.68 -1.94
CA TYR A 40 -5.53 6.06 -1.56
C TYR A 40 -4.98 6.82 -2.77
N THR A 41 -5.52 8.01 -3.04
CA THR A 41 -5.03 8.90 -4.10
C THR A 41 -4.54 10.19 -3.48
N ASN A 42 -3.29 10.55 -3.75
CA ASN A 42 -2.71 11.78 -3.22
C ASN A 42 -3.17 13.03 -4.00
N ASP A 43 -2.75 14.20 -3.54
CA ASP A 43 -3.05 15.50 -4.15
C ASP A 43 -2.46 15.71 -5.56
N ARG A 44 -1.48 14.89 -5.95
CA ARG A 44 -0.93 14.83 -7.31
C ARG A 44 -1.67 13.89 -8.24
N GLY A 45 -2.72 13.22 -7.77
CA GLY A 45 -3.46 12.24 -8.57
C GLY A 45 -2.76 10.90 -8.72
N ILE A 46 -1.75 10.60 -7.90
CA ILE A 46 -1.14 9.26 -7.85
C ILE A 46 -1.99 8.38 -6.95
N SER A 47 -2.50 7.29 -7.50
CA SER A 47 -3.24 6.27 -6.76
C SER A 47 -2.30 5.14 -6.34
N PHE A 48 -2.33 4.82 -5.05
CA PHE A 48 -1.64 3.70 -4.45
C PHE A 48 -2.70 2.72 -3.91
N ARG A 49 -2.63 1.48 -4.36
CA ARG A 49 -3.70 0.49 -4.18
C ARG A 49 -3.10 -0.81 -3.68
N VAL A 50 -3.66 -1.36 -2.61
CA VAL A 50 -3.20 -2.61 -1.98
C VAL A 50 -4.34 -3.62 -1.96
N ALA A 51 -4.04 -4.83 -2.44
CA ALA A 51 -4.91 -5.99 -2.35
C ALA A 51 -4.18 -7.12 -1.62
N ILE A 52 -4.90 -7.83 -0.76
CA ILE A 52 -4.39 -8.93 0.06
C ILE A 52 -5.37 -10.13 0.01
N PRO A 53 -4.91 -11.34 0.36
CA PRO A 53 -5.79 -12.49 0.46
C PRO A 53 -6.85 -12.27 1.54
N GLN A 54 -8.07 -12.76 1.29
CA GLN A 54 -9.09 -12.85 2.33
C GLN A 54 -8.69 -13.91 3.36
N ASP A 55 -8.36 -15.10 2.88
CA ASP A 55 -8.02 -16.25 3.70
C ASP A 55 -6.50 -16.28 3.90
N ILE A 56 -6.06 -15.78 5.04
CA ILE A 56 -4.64 -15.75 5.42
C ILE A 56 -4.41 -16.88 6.44
N PRO A 57 -3.38 -17.74 6.25
CA PRO A 57 -3.11 -18.84 7.16
C PRO A 57 -2.99 -18.36 8.62
N THR A 58 -3.63 -19.06 9.55
CA THR A 58 -3.50 -18.77 10.98
C THR A 58 -2.09 -19.16 11.44
N GLY A 59 -1.26 -18.17 11.79
CA GLY A 59 0.13 -18.35 12.18
C GLY A 59 0.99 -17.14 11.83
N ASP A 60 2.20 -17.39 11.35
CA ASP A 60 3.09 -16.38 10.76
C ASP A 60 2.34 -15.72 9.59
N LYS A 61 1.99 -14.43 9.72
CA LYS A 61 1.15 -13.67 8.79
C LYS A 61 1.89 -13.34 7.48
N ILE A 62 2.43 -14.38 6.85
CA ILE A 62 3.17 -14.35 5.61
C ILE A 62 2.20 -14.62 4.48
N PHE A 63 2.04 -13.65 3.60
CA PHE A 63 1.17 -13.75 2.44
C PHE A 63 1.68 -12.89 1.29
N ASP A 64 1.39 -13.33 0.07
CA ASP A 64 1.60 -12.51 -1.11
C ASP A 64 0.63 -11.33 -1.09
N THR A 65 1.10 -10.16 -1.52
CA THR A 65 0.29 -8.94 -1.68
C THR A 65 0.24 -8.54 -3.16
N VAL A 66 -0.72 -7.71 -3.53
CA VAL A 66 -0.69 -7.00 -4.82
C VAL A 66 -0.66 -5.51 -4.55
N LEU A 67 0.30 -4.84 -5.18
CA LEU A 67 0.42 -3.38 -5.22
C LEU A 67 0.06 -2.92 -6.63
N GLN A 68 -0.83 -1.93 -6.72
CA GLN A 68 -1.09 -1.21 -7.96
C GLN A 68 -0.78 0.27 -7.75
N ILE A 69 0.03 0.84 -8.63
CA ILE A 69 0.35 2.27 -8.66
C ILE A 69 -0.07 2.81 -10.01
N GLU A 70 -0.94 3.83 -10.00
CA GLU A 70 -1.34 4.60 -11.18
C GLU A 70 -0.93 6.05 -10.96
N ALA A 71 -0.10 6.60 -11.85
CA ALA A 71 0.45 7.95 -11.70
C ALA A 71 0.37 8.72 -13.02
N PRO A 72 0.16 10.05 -12.98
CA PRO A 72 0.28 10.87 -14.16
C PRO A 72 1.66 10.73 -14.83
N ASN A 73 1.72 10.79 -16.15
CA ASN A 73 2.98 10.69 -16.91
C ASN A 73 3.97 11.82 -16.61
N SER A 74 3.55 12.88 -15.91
CA SER A 74 4.43 13.95 -15.42
C SER A 74 5.24 13.56 -14.19
N ILE A 75 4.90 12.46 -13.51
CA ILE A 75 5.62 11.96 -12.35
C ILE A 75 6.87 11.22 -12.85
N GLY A 76 8.04 11.65 -12.38
CA GLY A 76 9.32 11.05 -12.73
C GLY A 76 9.50 9.66 -12.11
N TRP A 77 9.12 9.51 -10.84
CA TRP A 77 8.99 8.22 -10.17
C TRP A 77 8.02 8.30 -8.97
N ALA A 78 7.40 7.16 -8.65
CA ALA A 78 6.56 6.99 -7.47
C ALA A 78 7.10 5.85 -6.61
N GLY A 79 7.05 6.00 -5.29
CA GLY A 79 7.54 5.07 -4.30
C GLY A 79 6.46 4.65 -3.32
N PHE A 80 6.52 3.41 -2.86
CA PHE A 80 5.63 2.85 -1.87
C PHE A 80 6.42 2.12 -0.78
N ALA A 81 6.02 2.30 0.48
CA ALA A 81 6.72 1.74 1.63
C ALA A 81 5.76 0.96 2.52
N TRP A 82 6.00 -0.35 2.61
CA TRP A 82 5.12 -1.29 3.30
C TRP A 82 5.11 -1.13 4.82
N GLY A 83 6.18 -0.58 5.41
CA GLY A 83 6.28 -0.32 6.84
C GLY A 83 5.75 1.05 7.28
N GLY A 84 5.25 1.87 6.36
CA GLY A 84 4.78 3.21 6.70
C GLY A 84 5.89 4.24 6.99
N HIS A 85 7.14 3.94 6.62
CA HIS A 85 8.27 4.85 6.72
C HIS A 85 9.35 4.46 5.70
N MET A 86 10.42 5.25 5.55
CA MET A 86 11.44 5.02 4.52
C MET A 86 12.39 3.87 4.88
N THR A 87 12.75 3.72 6.16
CA THR A 87 13.87 2.88 6.58
C THR A 87 13.42 1.54 7.16
N TYR A 88 14.21 0.49 6.98
CA TYR A 88 14.00 -0.83 7.59
C TYR A 88 12.68 -1.53 7.19
N ASN A 89 12.19 -1.27 5.98
CA ASN A 89 11.07 -2.00 5.40
C ASN A 89 11.21 -2.10 3.87
N PRO A 90 10.51 -3.05 3.22
CA PRO A 90 10.48 -3.15 1.78
C PRO A 90 9.92 -1.87 1.16
N LEU A 91 10.56 -1.43 0.07
CA LEU A 91 10.16 -0.30 -0.74
C LEU A 91 9.99 -0.77 -2.20
N ALA A 92 8.94 -0.30 -2.85
CA ALA A 92 8.80 -0.37 -4.31
C ALA A 92 9.02 1.02 -4.89
N ILE A 93 9.90 1.16 -5.88
CA ILE A 93 10.05 2.39 -6.66
C ILE A 93 9.67 2.09 -8.11
N VAL A 94 8.81 2.91 -8.71
CA VAL A 94 8.26 2.69 -10.05
C VAL A 94 8.34 3.94 -10.91
N TRP A 95 8.54 3.76 -12.21
CA TRP A 95 8.53 4.85 -13.19
C TRP A 95 8.18 4.36 -14.59
N ALA A 96 7.68 5.27 -15.42
CA ALA A 96 7.51 5.01 -16.85
C ALA A 96 8.87 5.05 -17.57
N ASN A 97 9.11 4.06 -18.43
CA ASN A 97 10.20 4.02 -19.38
C ASN A 97 9.62 4.06 -20.81
N GLY A 98 9.58 5.26 -21.40
CA GLY A 98 8.96 5.45 -22.71
C GLY A 98 7.43 5.38 -22.64
N THR A 99 6.81 4.75 -23.66
CA THR A 99 5.34 4.79 -23.86
C THR A 99 4.64 3.47 -23.64
N ASN A 100 5.37 2.40 -23.32
CA ASN A 100 4.83 1.04 -23.24
C ASN A 100 5.46 0.17 -22.15
N ASN A 101 6.38 0.70 -21.35
CA ASN A 101 7.07 -0.07 -20.33
C ASN A 101 7.08 0.71 -19.00
N VAL A 102 6.64 0.06 -17.93
CA VAL A 102 6.79 0.58 -16.55
C VAL A 102 7.85 -0.26 -15.87
N VAL A 103 8.83 0.39 -15.26
CA VAL A 103 9.91 -0.26 -14.53
C VAL A 103 9.59 -0.20 -13.03
N LEU A 104 9.93 -1.26 -12.31
CA LEU A 104 9.86 -1.34 -10.87
C LEU A 104 11.18 -1.86 -10.33
N THR A 105 11.62 -1.33 -9.20
CA THR A 105 12.77 -1.83 -8.45
C THR A 105 12.41 -2.04 -6.98
N SER A 106 12.91 -3.14 -6.43
CA SER A 106 12.80 -3.51 -5.02
C SER A 106 13.93 -2.87 -4.23
N ARG A 107 13.61 -2.08 -3.20
CA ARG A 107 14.60 -1.32 -2.44
C ARG A 107 14.40 -1.45 -0.94
N ILE A 108 15.44 -1.12 -0.18
CA ILE A 108 15.40 -0.94 1.27
C ILE A 108 16.35 0.19 1.65
N ALA A 109 16.00 0.99 2.66
CA ALA A 109 16.90 1.99 3.22
C ALA A 109 17.25 1.63 4.66
N TYR A 110 18.53 1.74 5.03
CA TYR A 110 18.98 1.60 6.43
C TYR A 110 19.30 2.97 7.06
N GLY A 111 18.96 4.04 6.35
CA GLY A 111 19.15 5.43 6.74
C GLY A 111 18.64 6.37 5.63
N TYR A 112 18.76 7.69 5.83
CA TYR A 112 18.27 8.68 4.88
C TYR A 112 19.27 8.95 3.75
N TYR A 113 19.41 7.97 2.86
CA TYR A 113 20.19 8.02 1.64
C TYR A 113 19.50 7.23 0.53
N SER A 114 20.03 7.28 -0.70
CA SER A 114 19.47 6.53 -1.84
C SER A 114 19.34 5.04 -1.49
N PRO A 115 18.12 4.48 -1.47
CA PRO A 115 17.91 3.09 -1.09
C PRO A 115 18.66 2.12 -2.01
N PRO A 116 19.52 1.22 -1.49
CA PRO A 116 20.04 0.08 -2.26
C PRO A 116 18.92 -0.90 -2.62
N GLU A 117 19.26 -1.83 -3.52
CA GLU A 117 18.39 -2.96 -3.88
C GLU A 117 18.09 -3.86 -2.69
N TYR A 118 16.88 -4.42 -2.68
CA TYR A 118 16.44 -5.34 -1.65
C TYR A 118 16.02 -6.67 -2.25
N ALA A 119 16.77 -7.72 -1.90
CA ALA A 119 16.61 -9.04 -2.46
C ALA A 119 15.47 -9.85 -1.80
N ASP A 120 15.08 -9.56 -0.57
CA ASP A 120 14.11 -10.43 0.15
C ASP A 120 12.65 -10.13 -0.22
N SER A 121 12.36 -8.98 -0.84
CA SER A 121 11.06 -8.73 -1.45
C SER A 121 11.11 -8.88 -2.97
N HIS A 122 10.26 -9.76 -3.49
CA HIS A 122 10.23 -10.09 -4.91
C HIS A 122 8.92 -9.61 -5.54
N TYR A 123 9.05 -8.71 -6.52
CA TYR A 123 7.93 -8.19 -7.28
C TYR A 123 7.83 -8.89 -8.63
N THR A 124 6.66 -9.43 -8.93
CA THR A 124 6.32 -9.97 -10.25
C THR A 124 5.32 -9.03 -10.90
N VAL A 125 5.71 -8.43 -12.03
CA VAL A 125 4.82 -7.58 -12.83
C VAL A 125 3.71 -8.43 -13.43
N LEU A 126 2.46 -8.08 -13.14
CA LEU A 126 1.27 -8.70 -13.73
C LEU A 126 0.96 -7.95 -15.02
N LYS A 127 0.68 -8.69 -16.11
CA LYS A 127 0.43 -8.05 -17.41
C LYS A 127 -0.90 -7.30 -17.39
N THR A 128 -1.92 -7.92 -16.82
CA THR A 128 -3.23 -7.32 -16.62
C THR A 128 -3.14 -6.22 -15.57
N GLY A 129 -3.67 -5.03 -15.88
CA GLY A 129 -3.54 -3.87 -14.99
C GLY A 129 -2.19 -3.15 -15.06
N THR A 130 -1.31 -3.49 -16.01
CA THR A 130 -0.04 -2.78 -16.24
C THR A 130 -0.01 -2.23 -17.66
N HIS A 131 -0.03 -0.91 -17.80
CA HIS A 131 -0.02 -0.24 -19.09
C HIS A 131 0.36 1.24 -18.97
N ILE A 132 0.67 1.86 -20.10
CA ILE A 132 0.83 3.31 -20.21
C ILE A 132 -0.19 3.83 -21.22
N ASN A 133 -0.88 4.91 -20.89
CA ASN A 133 -1.76 5.63 -21.79
C ASN A 133 -1.29 7.09 -21.95
N ALA A 134 -2.07 7.92 -22.65
CA ALA A 134 -1.70 9.30 -22.95
C ALA A 134 -1.49 10.17 -21.69
N THR A 135 -2.07 9.80 -20.56
CA THR A 135 -2.12 10.62 -19.34
C THR A 135 -1.44 9.97 -18.14
N HIS A 136 -1.44 8.64 -18.05
CA HIS A 136 -0.98 7.91 -16.87
C HIS A 136 -0.17 6.68 -17.26
N PHE A 137 0.73 6.29 -16.37
CA PHE A 137 1.27 4.94 -16.30
C PHE A 137 0.65 4.21 -15.12
N GLN A 138 0.35 2.93 -15.30
CA GLN A 138 -0.11 2.03 -14.26
C GLN A 138 0.75 0.78 -14.24
N ILE A 139 1.09 0.34 -13.04
CA ILE A 139 1.72 -0.97 -12.81
C ILE A 139 0.95 -1.71 -11.74
N THR A 140 0.70 -2.99 -11.99
CA THR A 140 0.15 -3.94 -11.02
C THR A 140 1.17 -5.05 -10.81
N VAL A 141 1.57 -5.26 -9.56
CA VAL A 141 2.61 -6.24 -9.21
C VAL A 141 2.16 -7.11 -8.05
N LYS A 142 2.46 -8.41 -8.14
CA LYS A 142 2.45 -9.29 -6.97
C LYS A 142 3.74 -9.09 -6.20
N CYS A 143 3.69 -8.85 -4.90
CA CYS A 143 4.86 -8.86 -4.03
C CYS A 143 4.87 -10.05 -3.07
N GLN A 144 5.95 -10.82 -3.12
CA GLN A 144 6.31 -11.84 -2.14
C GLN A 144 7.35 -11.26 -1.18
N GLY A 145 7.24 -11.53 0.13
CA GLY A 145 8.14 -10.94 1.13
C GLY A 145 7.79 -9.49 1.52
N CYS A 146 6.64 -8.96 1.07
CA CYS A 146 6.18 -7.63 1.47
C CYS A 146 5.25 -7.61 2.68
N SER A 147 4.68 -8.75 3.11
CA SER A 147 3.80 -8.80 4.29
C SER A 147 4.56 -8.97 5.60
N ARG A 148 5.84 -9.39 5.54
CA ARG A 148 6.72 -9.56 6.69
C ARG A 148 8.18 -9.42 6.24
N TRP A 149 8.98 -8.71 7.03
CA TRP A 149 10.40 -8.46 6.78
C TRP A 149 11.18 -8.40 8.09
N GLY A 150 12.50 -8.36 8.00
CA GLY A 150 13.42 -8.50 9.14
C GLY A 150 13.98 -9.92 9.25
N ASP A 151 14.70 -10.18 10.33
CA ASP A 151 15.40 -11.44 10.57
C ASP A 151 15.44 -11.79 12.07
N GLU A 152 16.17 -12.85 12.43
CA GLU A 152 16.31 -13.30 13.82
C GLU A 152 17.13 -12.34 14.70
N ASP A 153 17.99 -11.51 14.10
CA ASP A 153 18.89 -10.60 14.81
C ASP A 153 18.18 -9.29 15.19
N ILE A 154 17.39 -8.72 14.26
CA ILE A 154 16.68 -7.45 14.45
C ILE A 154 15.19 -7.62 14.75
N GLY A 155 14.68 -8.84 14.64
CA GLY A 155 13.26 -9.16 14.79
C GLY A 155 12.48 -8.96 13.49
N PHE A 156 11.28 -9.55 13.46
CA PHE A 156 10.38 -9.44 12.32
C PHE A 156 9.34 -8.36 12.54
N THR A 157 9.08 -7.59 11.49
CA THR A 157 7.92 -6.71 11.36
C THR A 157 6.97 -7.31 10.33
N GLU A 158 5.67 -7.27 10.61
CA GLU A 158 4.63 -7.80 9.73
C GLU A 158 3.46 -6.82 9.59
N ILE A 159 2.79 -6.90 8.44
CA ILE A 159 1.52 -6.23 8.20
C ILE A 159 0.44 -7.05 8.89
N ASP A 160 -0.36 -6.38 9.73
CA ASP A 160 -1.54 -7.03 10.30
C ASP A 160 -2.71 -6.91 9.32
N PRO A 161 -3.14 -8.02 8.68
CA PRO A 161 -4.14 -7.95 7.64
C PRO A 161 -5.56 -7.76 8.18
N GLU A 162 -5.77 -7.80 9.50
CA GLU A 162 -7.09 -7.62 10.12
C GLU A 162 -7.35 -6.20 10.62
N TYR A 163 -6.32 -5.35 10.66
CA TYR A 163 -6.40 -4.00 11.20
C TYR A 163 -5.97 -2.94 10.19
N ASP A 164 -6.24 -1.70 10.56
CA ASP A 164 -5.76 -0.55 9.80
C ASP A 164 -4.23 -0.47 9.90
N SER A 165 -3.59 -0.19 8.76
CA SER A 165 -2.13 -0.10 8.64
C SER A 165 -1.74 1.26 8.09
N THR A 166 -0.82 1.95 8.78
CA THR A 166 -0.19 3.15 8.22
C THR A 166 0.85 2.71 7.20
N LEU A 167 0.61 3.04 5.93
CA LEU A 167 1.55 2.81 4.83
C LEU A 167 2.12 4.16 4.39
N ALA A 168 3.18 4.16 3.59
CA ALA A 168 3.73 5.41 3.08
C ALA A 168 3.93 5.39 1.58
N TYR A 169 3.91 6.59 1.01
CA TYR A 169 4.32 6.81 -0.36
C TYR A 169 5.33 7.96 -0.43
N ALA A 170 6.05 8.00 -1.54
CA ALA A 170 6.87 9.13 -1.95
C ALA A 170 6.74 9.32 -3.45
N TYR A 171 7.03 10.49 -3.98
CA TYR A 171 7.15 10.69 -5.44
C TYR A 171 8.11 11.82 -5.76
N SER A 172 8.59 11.85 -6.99
CA SER A 172 9.26 13.01 -7.56
C SER A 172 8.76 13.31 -8.96
N ASP A 173 8.73 14.60 -9.30
CA ASP A 173 8.56 15.08 -10.66
C ASP A 173 9.87 14.97 -11.47
N HIS A 174 11.00 14.70 -10.80
CA HIS A 174 12.29 14.48 -11.44
C HIS A 174 12.45 13.02 -11.88
N PRO A 175 12.86 12.76 -13.13
CA PRO A 175 13.06 11.40 -13.61
C PRO A 175 14.24 10.72 -12.90
N VAL A 176 14.25 9.39 -12.93
CA VAL A 176 15.43 8.60 -12.57
C VAL A 176 16.56 8.82 -13.58
N ASP A 177 17.80 8.52 -13.20
CA ASP A 177 18.98 8.80 -14.03
C ASP A 177 19.02 7.96 -15.32
N THR A 178 18.64 6.68 -15.24
CA THR A 178 18.61 5.74 -16.38
C THR A 178 17.29 4.98 -16.41
N PRO A 179 16.23 5.51 -17.05
CA PRO A 179 14.89 4.92 -17.00
C PRO A 179 14.76 3.48 -17.50
N SER A 180 15.69 2.98 -18.31
CA SER A 180 15.68 1.60 -18.78
C SER A 180 16.32 0.58 -17.83
N ASP A 181 16.93 1.04 -16.73
CA ASP A 181 17.69 0.22 -15.80
C ASP A 181 16.99 0.16 -14.44
N GLU A 182 16.55 -1.02 -14.01
CA GLU A 182 15.92 -1.23 -12.69
C GLU A 182 16.85 -0.89 -11.52
N THR A 183 18.16 -0.90 -11.76
CA THR A 183 19.18 -0.57 -10.77
C THR A 183 19.47 0.94 -10.70
N SER A 184 18.84 1.75 -11.59
CA SER A 184 19.07 3.19 -11.73
C SER A 184 19.08 3.93 -10.38
N SER A 185 19.96 4.91 -10.27
CA SER A 185 19.89 5.93 -9.23
C SER A 185 18.77 6.95 -9.52
N PHE A 186 18.35 7.64 -8.47
CA PHE A 186 17.30 8.65 -8.50
C PHE A 186 17.51 9.66 -7.36
N GLY A 187 16.98 10.87 -7.54
CA GLY A 187 17.03 11.93 -6.54
C GLY A 187 16.08 11.69 -5.36
N ILE A 188 16.17 12.56 -4.34
CA ILE A 188 15.20 12.59 -3.24
C ILE A 188 13.79 12.92 -3.75
N HIS A 189 12.76 12.38 -3.12
CA HIS A 189 11.37 12.71 -3.42
C HIS A 189 11.06 14.18 -3.18
N ASP A 190 10.14 14.73 -3.97
CA ASP A 190 9.61 16.09 -3.77
C ASP A 190 8.59 16.13 -2.63
N SER A 191 7.85 15.04 -2.42
CA SER A 191 6.89 14.91 -1.33
C SER A 191 6.66 13.44 -0.94
N LEU A 192 6.08 13.25 0.24
CA LEU A 192 5.74 11.96 0.84
C LEU A 192 4.43 12.07 1.64
N GLY A 193 3.86 10.92 2.01
CA GLY A 193 2.70 10.87 2.90
C GLY A 193 2.58 9.53 3.60
N HIS A 194 1.77 9.50 4.67
CA HIS A 194 1.59 8.33 5.55
C HIS A 194 0.10 7.98 5.75
N PRO A 195 -0.64 7.67 4.67
CA PRO A 195 -2.06 7.34 4.76
C PRO A 195 -2.33 6.07 5.57
N VAL A 196 -3.44 6.07 6.30
CA VAL A 196 -3.98 4.90 7.00
C VAL A 196 -4.86 4.09 6.04
N TYR A 197 -4.53 2.81 5.87
CA TYR A 197 -5.28 1.86 5.05
C TYR A 197 -6.09 0.90 5.90
N ALA A 198 -7.40 0.76 5.63
CA ALA A 198 -8.23 -0.26 6.27
C ALA A 198 -8.12 -1.63 5.56
N LEU A 199 -6.97 -2.29 5.69
CA LEU A 199 -6.66 -3.53 4.98
C LEU A 199 -7.65 -4.66 5.30
N GLY A 200 -8.04 -4.80 6.58
CA GLY A 200 -8.96 -5.84 7.04
C GLY A 200 -10.35 -5.80 6.44
N THR A 201 -10.78 -4.64 5.93
CA THR A 201 -12.14 -4.46 5.39
C THR A 201 -12.19 -4.03 3.94
N GLN A 202 -11.11 -3.44 3.41
CA GLN A 202 -11.10 -2.84 2.08
C GLN A 202 -10.17 -3.53 1.06
N ALA A 203 -9.18 -4.31 1.51
CA ALA A 203 -8.18 -4.92 0.62
C ALA A 203 -8.38 -6.44 0.38
N LYS A 204 -9.36 -7.06 1.04
CA LYS A 204 -9.53 -8.51 1.10
C LYS A 204 -10.11 -9.09 -0.21
N ASN A 205 -9.51 -10.17 -0.69
CA ASN A 205 -9.94 -10.87 -1.90
C ASN A 205 -10.08 -12.38 -1.67
N ALA A 206 -11.28 -12.92 -1.87
CA ALA A 206 -11.49 -14.36 -1.99
C ALA A 206 -10.78 -14.92 -3.24
N ASP A 207 -10.30 -16.16 -3.14
CA ASP A 207 -9.57 -16.89 -4.19
C ASP A 207 -8.34 -16.12 -4.71
N PHE A 208 -7.70 -15.31 -3.86
CA PHE A 208 -6.66 -14.36 -4.25
C PHE A 208 -5.53 -14.99 -5.07
N ALA A 209 -4.97 -16.12 -4.61
CA ALA A 209 -3.87 -16.77 -5.33
C ALA A 209 -4.27 -17.19 -6.75
N ALA A 210 -5.49 -17.70 -6.94
CA ALA A 210 -6.00 -18.09 -8.25
C ALA A 210 -6.26 -16.88 -9.15
N LYS A 211 -6.83 -15.79 -8.59
CA LYS A 211 -7.01 -14.53 -9.32
C LYS A 211 -5.68 -13.96 -9.79
N VAL A 212 -4.71 -13.82 -8.89
CA VAL A 212 -3.39 -13.24 -9.19
C VAL A 212 -2.62 -14.09 -10.22
N ALA A 213 -2.73 -15.42 -10.15
CA ALA A 213 -2.10 -16.29 -11.14
C ALA A 213 -2.68 -16.17 -12.57
N ALA A 214 -3.87 -15.57 -12.70
CA ALA A 214 -4.54 -15.37 -13.99
C ALA A 214 -4.26 -13.99 -14.63
N LEU A 215 -3.53 -13.10 -13.95
CA LEU A 215 -3.24 -11.72 -14.38
C LEU A 215 -1.92 -11.58 -15.15
#